data_AF-A0AAW5LBD1-F1
#
_entry.id   AF-A0AAW5LBD1-F1
#
_cell.length_a   1.000
_cell.length_b   1.000
_cell.length_c   1.000
_cell.angle_alpha   90.00
_cell.angle_beta   90.00
_cell.angle_gamma   90.00
#
_symmetry.space_group_name_H-M   'P 1'
#
loop_
_entity.id
_entity.type
_entity.pdbx_description
1 polymer ?
#
loop_
_entity_poly.entity_id
_entity_poly.type
_entity_poly.pdbx_seq_one_letter_code
_entity_poly.pdbx_strand_id
1 'polypeptide(L)'
;KKRIIYAPILNGTYRVAFVPKEGDPLGGVVYSCYGTHPWGGDSLYSFVIGIREEHHMQQSRHYLGVYPSITSKQSVDILHAIRAYLTEDDPAFLKHIKRRFSVWHYIATVPFCNAFAIPVPFKRAKADAAIEKALAEWNKKTNNQKQKWFKQIAEEQRLINEEHSA
;
A
#
# COMPACT_ATOMS: atom_id res chain seq x y z
N LYS A 1 -12.75 11.49 -4.46
CA LYS A 1 -12.24 10.25 -3.79
C LYS A 1 -11.17 10.63 -2.78
N LYS A 2 -11.11 10.00 -1.58
CA LYS A 2 -9.97 10.20 -0.66
C LYS A 2 -8.72 9.60 -1.33
N ARG A 3 -7.68 10.39 -1.60
CA ARG A 3 -6.42 9.94 -2.22
C ARG A 3 -5.43 9.55 -1.12
N ILE A 4 -5.62 8.35 -0.59
CA ILE A 4 -4.89 7.83 0.57
C ILE A 4 -4.70 6.32 0.38
N ILE A 5 -3.54 5.81 0.79
CA ILE A 5 -3.26 4.38 0.93
C ILE A 5 -3.28 4.07 2.43
N TYR A 6 -3.93 2.99 2.84
CA TYR A 6 -3.94 2.58 4.25
C TYR A 6 -3.81 1.07 4.38
N ALA A 7 -3.31 0.62 5.52
CA ALA A 7 -3.21 -0.81 5.82
C ALA A 7 -3.41 -1.09 7.31
N PRO A 8 -4.08 -2.21 7.67
CA PRO A 8 -4.21 -2.64 9.06
C PRO A 8 -2.88 -3.20 9.59
N ILE A 9 -2.63 -3.03 10.88
CA ILE A 9 -1.50 -3.66 11.60
C ILE A 9 -2.01 -4.60 12.69
N LEU A 10 -1.17 -5.52 13.17
CA LEU A 10 -1.55 -6.65 14.04
C LEU A 10 -2.33 -6.26 15.31
N ASN A 11 -2.14 -5.04 15.83
CA ASN A 11 -2.88 -4.51 16.98
C ASN A 11 -4.29 -3.95 16.62
N GLY A 12 -4.75 -4.10 15.38
CA GLY A 12 -6.04 -3.61 14.91
C GLY A 12 -6.13 -2.09 14.73
N THR A 13 -4.99 -1.41 14.64
CA THR A 13 -4.88 -0.01 14.22
C THR A 13 -4.51 0.07 12.73
N TYR A 14 -4.52 1.29 12.17
CA TYR A 14 -4.34 1.53 10.75
C TYR A 14 -3.18 2.49 10.51
N ARG A 15 -2.35 2.15 9.52
CA ARG A 15 -1.30 3.03 8.99
C ARG A 15 -1.81 3.70 7.73
N VAL A 16 -1.40 4.95 7.53
CA VAL A 16 -1.92 5.82 6.48
C VAL A 16 -0.75 6.47 5.74
N ALA A 17 -0.73 6.34 4.43
CA ALA A 17 0.16 7.03 3.51
C ALA A 17 -0.62 8.00 2.63
N PHE A 18 -0.06 9.20 2.49
CA PHE A 18 -0.67 10.26 1.69
C PHE A 18 -0.30 10.13 0.23
N VAL A 19 -1.27 10.30 -0.66
CA VAL A 19 -1.02 10.36 -2.11
C VAL A 19 -0.77 11.83 -2.47
N PRO A 20 0.32 12.17 -3.18
CA PRO A 20 0.58 13.54 -3.58
C PRO A 20 -0.50 14.05 -4.53
N LYS A 21 -0.77 15.36 -4.49
CA LYS A 21 -1.75 15.99 -5.38
C LYS A 21 -1.31 15.91 -6.85
N GLU A 22 -0.02 16.09 -7.10
CA GLU A 22 0.63 16.07 -8.40
C GLU A 22 1.84 15.13 -8.36
N GLY A 23 2.16 14.48 -9.49
CA GLY A 23 3.25 13.49 -9.58
C GLY A 23 2.80 12.04 -9.41
N ASP A 24 3.75 11.13 -9.11
CA ASP A 24 3.45 9.70 -8.95
C ASP A 24 2.51 9.46 -7.75
N PRO A 25 1.32 8.86 -7.93
CA PRO A 25 0.40 8.57 -6.83
C PRO A 25 0.98 7.63 -5.76
N LEU A 26 2.05 6.89 -6.06
CA LEU A 26 2.75 6.06 -5.08
C LEU A 26 3.83 6.81 -4.30
N GLY A 27 4.06 8.11 -4.55
CA GLY A 27 5.15 8.87 -3.92
C GLY A 27 5.09 9.01 -2.40
N GLY A 28 4.01 8.58 -1.74
CA GLY A 28 3.89 8.53 -0.29
C GLY A 28 4.14 7.17 0.34
N VAL A 29 4.45 6.14 -0.46
CA VAL A 29 4.80 4.80 -0.01
C VAL A 29 6.12 4.35 -0.63
N VAL A 30 6.77 3.37 -0.01
CA VAL A 30 7.84 2.61 -0.66
C VAL A 30 7.34 1.23 -1.03
N TYR A 31 7.92 0.60 -2.04
CA TYR A 31 7.55 -0.74 -2.47
C TYR A 31 8.73 -1.52 -3.05
N SER A 32 8.62 -2.85 -3.01
CA SER A 32 9.53 -3.77 -3.69
C SER A 32 8.73 -4.83 -4.44
N CYS A 33 9.08 -5.03 -5.72
CA CYS A 33 8.51 -6.07 -6.58
C CYS A 33 9.14 -7.45 -6.34
N TYR A 34 10.20 -7.49 -5.53
CA TYR A 34 11.09 -8.62 -5.31
C TYR A 34 11.31 -8.81 -3.80
N GLY A 35 10.25 -8.72 -3.01
CA GLY A 35 10.36 -8.96 -1.58
C GLY A 35 10.68 -10.41 -1.27
N THR A 36 11.35 -10.64 -0.14
CA THR A 36 11.52 -11.97 0.43
C THR A 36 10.16 -12.59 0.74
N HIS A 37 10.06 -13.90 0.60
CA HIS A 37 8.87 -14.62 1.00
C HIS A 37 8.58 -14.37 2.50
N PRO A 38 7.32 -14.15 2.93
CA PRO A 38 6.99 -13.82 4.32
C PRO A 38 7.48 -14.83 5.36
N TRP A 39 7.75 -16.07 4.94
CA TRP A 39 8.24 -17.17 5.78
C TRP A 39 9.74 -17.47 5.61
N GLY A 40 10.49 -16.58 4.93
CA GLY A 40 11.89 -16.81 4.59
C GLY A 40 12.09 -17.66 3.33
N GLY A 41 13.33 -17.66 2.83
CA GLY A 41 13.78 -18.36 1.62
C GLY A 41 14.55 -17.46 0.65
N ASP A 42 15.46 -18.04 -0.12
CA ASP A 42 16.40 -17.34 -1.03
C ASP A 42 15.74 -16.77 -2.29
N SER A 43 14.41 -16.74 -2.34
CA SER A 43 13.67 -16.53 -3.57
C SER A 43 12.70 -15.35 -3.44
N LEU A 44 12.96 -14.32 -4.23
CA LEU A 44 12.31 -13.01 -4.19
C LEU A 44 11.02 -13.03 -5.01
N TYR A 45 9.90 -13.39 -4.40
CA TYR A 45 8.61 -13.56 -5.08
C TYR A 45 7.43 -12.89 -4.37
N SER A 46 7.65 -11.86 -3.54
CA SER A 46 6.56 -11.14 -2.87
C SER A 46 6.52 -9.66 -3.27
N PHE A 47 5.31 -9.10 -3.37
CA PHE A 47 5.12 -7.67 -3.55
C PHE A 47 4.98 -7.06 -2.16
N VAL A 48 5.82 -6.08 -1.85
CA VAL A 48 5.86 -5.47 -0.52
C VAL A 48 5.59 -3.98 -0.67
N ILE A 49 4.64 -3.45 0.11
CA ILE A 49 4.41 -2.02 0.28
C ILE A 49 4.81 -1.63 1.70
N GLY A 50 5.72 -0.68 1.83
CA GLY A 50 6.06 -0.02 3.08
C GLY A 50 5.28 1.27 3.26
N ILE A 51 4.55 1.39 4.38
CA ILE A 51 3.99 2.66 4.83
C ILE A 51 4.90 3.20 5.95
N ARG A 52 5.44 4.39 5.74
CA ARG A 52 6.23 5.12 6.74
C ARG A 52 5.28 5.93 7.63
N GLU A 53 5.43 5.80 8.94
CA GLU A 53 4.77 6.68 9.89
C GLU A 53 5.72 7.84 10.23
N GLU A 54 5.24 9.08 10.17
CA GLU A 54 6.09 10.26 10.42
C GLU A 54 6.56 10.33 11.88
N HIS A 55 5.75 9.78 12.79
CA HIS A 55 5.99 9.86 14.23
C HIS A 55 6.69 8.62 14.81
N HIS A 56 6.70 7.49 14.09
CA HIS A 56 7.35 6.26 14.53
C HIS A 56 8.28 5.75 13.45
N MET A 57 9.58 5.63 13.77
CA MET A 57 10.62 5.13 12.87
C MET A 57 10.41 3.67 12.40
N GLN A 58 9.34 3.00 12.83
CA GLN A 58 9.02 1.64 12.40
C GLN A 58 8.31 1.67 11.04
N GLN A 59 8.99 1.17 10.01
CA GLN A 59 8.39 0.88 8.71
C GLN A 59 7.40 -0.28 8.87
N SER A 60 6.12 -0.06 8.57
CA SER A 60 5.17 -1.17 8.44
C SER A 60 5.27 -1.74 7.02
N ARG A 61 5.86 -2.93 6.90
CA ARG A 61 5.89 -3.68 5.65
C ARG A 61 4.63 -4.50 5.51
N HIS A 62 3.87 -4.22 4.46
CA HIS A 62 2.65 -4.92 4.09
C HIS A 62 2.95 -5.81 2.90
N TYR A 63 2.92 -7.11 3.13
CA TYR A 63 3.13 -8.12 2.11
C TYR A 63 1.82 -8.37 1.38
N LEU A 64 1.85 -8.17 0.07
CA LEU A 64 0.77 -8.51 -0.85
C LEU A 64 1.26 -9.69 -1.68
N GLY A 65 0.55 -10.81 -1.58
CA GLY A 65 0.91 -12.05 -2.25
C GLY A 65 -0.30 -12.71 -2.90
N VAL A 66 -0.05 -13.32 -4.06
CA VAL A 66 -0.96 -14.26 -4.74
C VAL A 66 -0.32 -15.64 -4.63
N TYR A 67 -1.15 -16.70 -4.53
CA TYR A 67 -0.69 -18.09 -4.54
C TYR A 67 -1.09 -18.78 -5.86
N PRO A 68 -0.17 -19.52 -6.51
CA PRO A 68 1.26 -19.65 -6.21
C PRO A 68 2.01 -18.30 -6.39
N SER A 69 3.22 -18.20 -5.83
CA SER A 69 3.99 -16.95 -5.67
C SER A 69 3.98 -16.03 -6.90
N ILE A 70 3.98 -14.72 -6.66
CA ILE A 70 3.91 -13.75 -7.77
C ILE A 70 5.21 -13.71 -8.56
N THR A 71 5.07 -13.58 -9.87
CA THR A 71 6.17 -13.21 -10.78
C THR A 71 6.43 -11.71 -10.72
N SER A 72 7.63 -11.28 -11.10
CA SER A 72 7.98 -9.86 -11.22
C SER A 72 7.01 -9.07 -12.11
N LYS A 73 6.56 -9.68 -13.21
CA LYS A 73 5.55 -9.09 -14.12
C LYS A 73 4.23 -8.83 -13.39
N GLN A 74 3.77 -9.78 -12.57
CA GLN A 74 2.54 -9.60 -11.80
C GLN A 74 2.68 -8.52 -10.72
N SER A 75 3.85 -8.38 -10.09
CA SER A 75 4.13 -7.24 -9.18
C SER A 75 3.97 -5.89 -9.90
N VAL A 76 4.49 -5.79 -11.13
CA VAL A 76 4.36 -4.59 -11.96
C VAL A 76 2.91 -4.33 -12.36
N ASP A 77 2.16 -5.37 -12.74
CA ASP A 77 0.74 -5.24 -13.08
C ASP A 77 -0.10 -4.76 -11.87
N ILE A 78 0.23 -5.21 -10.65
CA ILE A 78 -0.38 -4.72 -9.40
C ILE A 78 -0.07 -3.23 -9.20
N LEU A 79 1.17 -2.80 -9.43
CA LEU A 79 1.53 -1.37 -9.34
C LEU A 79 0.74 -0.52 -10.35
N HIS A 80 0.61 -0.98 -11.59
CA HIS A 80 -0.20 -0.30 -12.59
C HIS A 80 -1.68 -0.23 -12.18
N ALA A 81 -2.25 -1.31 -11.64
CA ALA A 81 -3.62 -1.31 -11.16
C ALA A 81 -3.83 -0.32 -9.99
N ILE A 82 -2.88 -0.23 -9.05
CA ILE A 82 -2.94 0.73 -7.94
C ILE A 82 -2.86 2.17 -8.48
N ARG A 83 -1.93 2.44 -9.40
CA ARG A 83 -1.79 3.76 -10.03
C ARG A 83 -3.09 4.17 -10.72
N ALA A 84 -3.60 3.32 -11.61
CA ALA A 84 -4.86 3.54 -12.32
C ALA A 84 -6.02 3.78 -11.35
N TYR A 85 -6.12 3.00 -10.26
CA TYR A 85 -7.14 3.22 -9.23
C TYR A 85 -7.04 4.60 -8.56
N LEU A 86 -5.83 5.12 -8.37
CA LEU A 86 -5.62 6.39 -7.67
C LEU A 86 -5.75 7.62 -8.57
N THR A 87 -5.65 7.46 -9.89
CA THR A 87 -5.63 8.55 -10.88
C THR A 87 -6.83 8.59 -11.81
N GLU A 88 -7.36 7.44 -12.22
CA GLU A 88 -8.47 7.35 -13.16
C GLU A 88 -9.82 7.30 -12.43
N ASP A 89 -10.84 7.92 -13.03
CA ASP A 89 -12.20 7.91 -12.48
C ASP A 89 -12.91 6.55 -12.66
N ASP A 90 -12.72 5.89 -13.81
CA ASP A 90 -13.26 4.55 -14.14
C ASP A 90 -12.19 3.65 -14.78
N PRO A 91 -11.22 3.14 -14.00
CA PRO A 91 -10.13 2.33 -14.54
C PRO A 91 -10.63 0.99 -15.08
N ALA A 92 -10.20 0.65 -16.30
CA ALA A 92 -10.73 -0.47 -17.07
C ALA A 92 -10.64 -1.83 -16.35
N PHE A 93 -9.59 -2.05 -15.54
CA PHE A 93 -9.40 -3.29 -14.79
C PHE A 93 -10.54 -3.56 -13.78
N LEU A 94 -11.24 -2.53 -13.28
CA LEU A 94 -12.38 -2.69 -12.38
C LEU A 94 -13.52 -3.49 -13.03
N LYS A 95 -13.67 -3.43 -14.36
CA LYS A 95 -14.67 -4.21 -15.11
C LYS A 95 -14.40 -5.71 -15.03
N HIS A 96 -13.14 -6.10 -14.83
CA HIS A 96 -12.69 -7.49 -14.71
C HIS A 96 -12.69 -7.99 -13.27
N ILE A 97 -12.70 -7.07 -12.29
CA ILE A 97 -12.89 -7.41 -10.88
C ILE A 97 -14.37 -7.75 -10.69
N LYS A 98 -14.68 -9.07 -10.65
CA LYS A 98 -16.05 -9.56 -10.42
C LYS A 98 -16.65 -8.86 -9.19
N ARG A 99 -17.95 -8.57 -9.25
CA ARG A 99 -18.79 -8.00 -8.16
C ARG A 99 -18.67 -8.71 -6.79
N ARG A 100 -18.03 -9.89 -6.72
CA ARG A 100 -17.66 -10.57 -5.46
C ARG A 100 -16.61 -9.84 -4.61
N PHE A 101 -15.89 -8.86 -5.16
CA PHE A 101 -15.02 -7.97 -4.37
C PHE A 101 -15.73 -6.71 -3.86
N SER A 102 -16.93 -6.39 -4.38
CA SER A 102 -17.81 -5.37 -3.80
C SER A 102 -18.65 -6.00 -2.70
N VAL A 103 -18.04 -6.27 -1.56
CA VAL A 103 -18.73 -6.95 -0.45
C VAL A 103 -19.25 -5.95 0.57
N TRP A 104 -20.55 -5.64 0.44
CA TRP A 104 -21.36 -5.05 1.50
C TRP A 104 -21.61 -6.04 2.66
N HIS A 105 -21.16 -7.31 2.56
CA HIS A 105 -21.43 -8.36 3.58
C HIS A 105 -20.33 -9.39 3.87
N TYR A 106 -19.13 -9.30 3.30
CA TYR A 106 -18.12 -10.36 3.47
C TYR A 106 -16.74 -9.75 3.77
N ILE A 107 -16.53 -9.44 5.05
CA ILE A 107 -15.28 -8.88 5.58
C ILE A 107 -14.18 -9.94 5.76
N ALA A 108 -14.47 -11.24 5.56
CA ALA A 108 -13.51 -12.29 5.94
C ALA A 108 -12.66 -12.89 4.80
N THR A 109 -13.05 -12.76 3.53
CA THR A 109 -12.38 -13.52 2.44
C THR A 109 -12.38 -12.74 1.13
N VAL A 110 -11.43 -11.84 0.96
CA VAL A 110 -10.95 -11.43 -0.37
C VAL A 110 -9.78 -12.38 -0.69
N PRO A 111 -9.98 -13.44 -1.50
CA PRO A 111 -8.92 -14.43 -1.75
C PRO A 111 -7.79 -13.90 -2.63
N PHE A 112 -7.92 -12.68 -3.16
CA PHE A 112 -6.95 -12.11 -4.09
C PHE A 112 -5.70 -11.53 -3.41
N CYS A 113 -5.66 -11.48 -2.07
CA CYS A 113 -4.48 -11.04 -1.30
C CYS A 113 -4.19 -11.90 -0.06
N ASN A 114 -4.90 -13.01 0.14
CA ASN A 114 -4.89 -13.77 1.40
C ASN A 114 -4.21 -15.14 1.25
N ALA A 115 -2.94 -15.16 0.88
CA ALA A 115 -2.17 -16.40 1.00
C ALA A 115 -1.60 -16.60 2.42
N PHE A 116 -1.06 -15.56 3.11
CA PHE A 116 -0.41 -15.75 4.42
C PHE A 116 -0.38 -14.53 5.35
N ALA A 117 -1.25 -13.53 5.16
CA ALA A 117 -1.39 -12.47 6.16
C ALA A 117 -2.22 -13.01 7.34
N ILE A 118 -1.73 -12.88 8.57
CA ILE A 118 -2.57 -13.04 9.77
C ILE A 118 -3.86 -12.25 9.51
N PRO A 119 -5.06 -12.86 9.59
CA PRO A 119 -6.30 -12.18 9.25
C PRO A 119 -6.55 -11.10 10.29
N VAL A 120 -5.97 -9.92 10.09
CA VAL A 120 -6.29 -8.74 10.88
C VAL A 120 -7.68 -8.30 10.42
N PRO A 121 -8.71 -8.43 11.26
CA PRO A 121 -10.08 -8.15 10.84
C PRO A 121 -10.21 -6.69 10.44
N PHE A 122 -10.72 -6.45 9.22
CA PHE A 122 -10.93 -5.10 8.73
C PHE A 122 -12.14 -4.46 9.42
N LYS A 123 -11.88 -3.44 10.25
CA LYS A 123 -12.88 -2.62 10.93
C LYS A 123 -12.98 -1.25 10.26
N ARG A 124 -13.96 -1.09 9.36
CA ARG A 124 -14.17 0.16 8.57
C ARG A 124 -14.19 1.42 9.43
N ALA A 125 -14.96 1.43 10.53
CA ALA A 125 -15.04 2.59 11.42
C ALA A 125 -13.68 3.00 12.02
N LYS A 126 -12.82 2.02 12.36
CA LYS A 126 -11.47 2.29 12.86
C LYS A 126 -10.55 2.81 11.75
N ALA A 127 -10.71 2.29 10.53
CA ALA A 127 -9.97 2.77 9.36
C ALA A 127 -10.33 4.22 9.06
N ASP A 128 -11.63 4.53 9.00
CA ASP A 128 -12.12 5.90 8.76
C ASP A 128 -11.64 6.86 9.85
N ALA A 129 -11.72 6.49 11.13
CA ALA A 129 -11.21 7.32 12.22
C ALA A 129 -9.70 7.59 12.12
N ALA A 130 -8.90 6.58 11.77
CA ALA A 130 -7.46 6.74 11.58
C ALA A 130 -7.14 7.63 10.38
N ILE A 131 -7.88 7.49 9.28
CA ILE A 131 -7.75 8.32 8.09
C ILE A 131 -8.07 9.78 8.40
N GLU A 132 -9.19 10.04 9.08
CA GLU A 132 -9.58 11.42 9.46
C GLU A 132 -8.56 12.05 10.40
N LYS A 133 -8.06 11.30 11.38
CA LYS A 133 -6.98 11.78 12.27
C LYS A 133 -5.72 12.14 11.48
N ALA A 134 -5.27 11.25 10.61
CA ALA A 134 -4.09 11.47 9.77
C ALA A 134 -4.27 12.68 8.84
N LEU A 135 -5.46 12.83 8.23
CA LEU A 135 -5.79 13.99 7.41
C LEU A 135 -5.77 15.30 8.20
N ALA A 136 -6.32 15.31 9.41
CA ALA A 136 -6.32 16.49 10.27
C ALA A 136 -4.88 16.92 10.63
N GLU A 137 -4.01 15.95 10.96
CA GLU A 137 -2.59 16.21 11.23
C GLU A 137 -1.83 16.67 9.99
N TRP A 138 -2.07 16.03 8.84
CA TRP A 138 -1.46 16.40 7.57
C TRP A 138 -1.85 17.80 7.11
N ASN A 139 -3.11 18.19 7.31
CA ASN A 139 -3.60 19.51 6.93
C ASN A 139 -2.98 20.64 7.76
N LYS A 140 -2.50 20.36 8.99
CA LYS A 140 -1.75 21.33 9.80
C LYS A 140 -0.34 21.60 9.28
N LYS A 141 0.22 20.74 8.42
CA LYS A 141 1.58 20.88 7.90
C LYS A 141 1.67 21.90 6.77
N THR A 142 2.79 22.62 6.75
CA THR A 142 3.12 23.54 5.67
C THR A 142 3.43 22.80 4.37
N ASN A 143 3.32 23.48 3.23
CA ASN A 143 3.67 22.87 1.93
C ASN A 143 5.13 22.38 1.91
N ASN A 144 6.06 23.10 2.55
CA ASN A 144 7.47 22.70 2.64
C ASN A 144 7.64 21.38 3.42
N GLN A 145 6.90 21.20 4.51
CA GLN A 145 6.93 19.94 5.28
C GLN A 145 6.40 18.77 4.46
N LYS A 146 5.30 18.98 3.72
CA LYS A 146 4.71 17.96 2.83
C LYS A 146 5.67 17.58 1.69
N GLN A 147 6.31 18.58 1.06
CA GLN A 147 7.31 18.33 0.03
C GLN A 147 8.54 17.59 0.58
N LYS A 148 9.02 17.97 1.76
CA LYS A 148 10.13 17.27 2.43
C LYS A 148 9.78 15.80 2.68
N TRP A 149 8.57 15.51 3.14
CA TRP A 149 8.08 14.14 3.32
C TRP A 149 8.16 13.33 2.01
N PHE A 150 7.56 13.83 0.93
CA PHE A 150 7.59 13.12 -0.36
C PHE A 150 9.00 12.93 -0.92
N LYS A 151 9.90 13.91 -0.73
CA LYS A 151 11.31 13.77 -1.13
C LYS A 151 12.03 12.66 -0.35
N GLN A 152 11.77 12.53 0.94
CA GLN A 152 12.36 11.46 1.77
C GLN A 152 11.90 10.08 1.30
N ILE A 153 10.61 9.91 1.02
CA ILE A 153 10.07 8.66 0.49
C ILE A 153 10.65 8.32 -0.89
N ALA A 154 10.76 9.32 -1.77
CA ALA A 154 11.35 9.13 -3.10
C ALA A 154 12.82 8.69 -3.04
N GLU A 155 13.61 9.27 -2.14
CA GLU A 155 15.01 8.88 -1.95
C GLU A 155 15.13 7.46 -1.42
N GLU A 156 14.28 7.06 -0.48
CA GLU A 156 14.26 5.68 0.00
C GLU A 156 13.87 4.68 -1.09
N GLN A 157 12.85 5.01 -1.90
CA GLN A 157 12.47 4.17 -3.03
C GLN A 157 13.62 4.01 -4.02
N ARG A 158 14.42 5.07 -4.24
CA ARG A 158 15.62 5.01 -5.08
C ARG A 158 16.63 4.00 -4.54
N LEU A 159 16.92 4.04 -3.24
CA LEU A 159 17.82 3.10 -2.58
C LEU A 159 17.34 1.63 -2.70
N ILE A 160 16.03 1.39 -2.52
CA ILE A 160 15.44 0.06 -2.73
C ILE A 160 15.63 -0.39 -4.18
N ASN A 161 15.37 0.48 -5.16
CA ASN A 161 15.55 0.11 -6.56
C ASN A 161 17.02 -0.23 -6.89
N GLU A 162 17.98 0.48 -6.30
CA GLU A 162 19.43 0.23 -6.46
C GLU A 162 19.84 -1.12 -5.87
N GLU A 163 19.38 -1.47 -4.66
CA GLU A 163 19.64 -2.77 -4.01
C GLU A 163 19.12 -3.95 -4.84
N HIS A 164 18.00 -3.77 -5.53
CA HIS A 164 17.36 -4.82 -6.32
C HIS A 164 17.79 -4.88 -7.80
N SER A 165 18.66 -3.97 -8.24
CA SER A 165 19.19 -3.93 -9.62
C SER A 165 20.61 -4.51 -9.75
N ALA A 166 21.23 -4.88 -8.63
CA ALA A 166 22.55 -5.51 -8.54
C ALA A 166 22.45 -7.05 -8.53
#